data_AF-A0A8J4BRB7-F1
#
_entry.id   AF-A0A8J4BRB7-F1
#
_cell.length_a   1.000
_cell.length_b   1.000
_cell.length_c   1.000
_cell.angle_alpha   90.00
_cell.angle_beta   90.00
_cell.angle_gamma   90.00
#
_symmetry.space_group_name_H-M   'P 1'
#
loop_
_entity.id
_entity.type
_entity.pdbx_description
1 polymer ?
#
loop_
_entity_poly.entity_id
_entity_poly.type
_entity_poly.pdbx_seq_one_letter_code
_entity_poly.pdbx_strand_id
1 'polypeptide(L)'
;MLGRGLWRKLMEVLVESQTSLSSSYQLEVSQAVTVLERERQNLRRVLNDIVDIVRTQRSETDELSNRLAEAEQALLAARMPQGEELVESLQKQVEALQAENSELQKTTLKLTRTRDLTSARLKELTYEYQGIAEKAELELRRLESELAKAEEARDVAIAENLDKVREIRNFQKRYDTLKIIAESHREAAMAAKKQAEETASGHAKALEVQARRVTEARAGREVAVAELEALQREHAALHDAFIRAGGVEYQIAIIRKASFSRSSAGAANKGGSGSGTRGTVRTLLKGRQGWCVHARACGSAGAAAGDMTRLTPLTYDSQASLEALIERQELFLCPTCLVNGSFRTL
;
A
#
# COMPACT_ATOMS: atom_id res chain seq x y z
N MET A 1 -135.38 43.58 -188.47
CA MET A 1 -134.26 42.69 -188.82
C MET A 1 -132.99 43.21 -188.17
N LEU A 2 -132.13 42.29 -187.70
CA LEU A 2 -130.73 42.46 -187.24
C LEU A 2 -130.52 43.23 -185.91
N GLY A 3 -130.13 42.52 -184.85
CA GLY A 3 -129.69 43.16 -183.59
C GLY A 3 -129.63 42.31 -182.31
N ARG A 4 -130.07 41.04 -182.31
CA ARG A 4 -130.10 40.18 -181.09
C ARG A 4 -129.01 39.10 -180.99
N GLY A 5 -128.16 38.96 -182.01
CA GLY A 5 -127.19 37.86 -182.09
C GLY A 5 -125.84 38.11 -181.40
N LEU A 6 -125.34 39.36 -181.40
CA LEU A 6 -123.97 39.64 -180.95
C LEU A 6 -123.81 39.73 -179.42
N TRP A 7 -124.82 40.20 -178.70
CA TRP A 7 -124.76 40.32 -177.23
C TRP A 7 -124.76 38.97 -176.50
N ARG A 8 -125.24 37.89 -177.15
CA ARG A 8 -125.27 36.56 -176.55
C ARG A 8 -123.89 35.91 -176.52
N LYS A 9 -123.10 36.08 -177.60
CA LYS A 9 -121.74 35.52 -177.71
C LYS A 9 -120.72 36.21 -176.81
N LEU A 10 -120.93 37.48 -176.47
CA LEU A 10 -120.01 38.23 -175.59
C LEU A 10 -120.22 37.90 -174.10
N MET A 11 -121.44 37.51 -173.71
CA MET A 11 -121.73 37.03 -172.34
C MET A 11 -121.27 35.59 -172.12
N GLU A 12 -121.28 34.72 -173.14
CA GLU A 12 -120.74 33.35 -173.03
C GLU A 12 -119.24 33.34 -172.73
N VAL A 13 -118.44 34.18 -173.40
CA VAL A 13 -116.98 34.23 -173.20
C VAL A 13 -116.60 34.81 -171.83
N LEU A 14 -117.40 35.73 -171.26
CA LEU A 14 -117.17 36.29 -169.92
C LEU A 14 -117.53 35.30 -168.79
N VAL A 15 -118.54 34.44 -169.02
CA VAL A 15 -118.94 33.41 -168.05
C VAL A 15 -117.98 32.21 -168.06
N GLU A 16 -117.42 31.83 -169.22
CA GLU A 16 -116.39 30.77 -169.30
C GLU A 16 -115.03 31.22 -168.74
N SER A 17 -114.70 32.51 -168.81
CA SER A 17 -113.50 33.09 -168.18
C SER A 17 -113.62 33.20 -166.65
N GLN A 18 -114.80 33.47 -166.09
CA GLN A 18 -114.98 33.53 -164.63
C GLN A 18 -115.09 32.15 -163.97
N THR A 19 -115.61 31.14 -164.68
CA THR A 19 -115.77 29.78 -164.11
C THR A 19 -114.47 28.98 -164.09
N SER A 20 -113.55 29.22 -165.03
CA SER A 20 -112.22 28.57 -165.06
C SER A 20 -111.26 29.09 -163.99
N LEU A 21 -111.27 30.40 -163.70
CA LEU A 21 -110.48 30.99 -162.60
C LEU A 21 -111.05 30.64 -161.20
N SER A 22 -112.37 30.51 -161.07
CA SER A 22 -113.01 30.09 -159.81
C SER A 22 -112.75 28.62 -159.47
N SER A 23 -112.71 27.72 -160.46
CA SER A 23 -112.50 26.29 -160.23
C SER A 23 -111.06 25.96 -159.82
N SER A 24 -110.06 26.62 -160.42
CA SER A 24 -108.65 26.46 -160.04
C SER A 24 -108.37 26.96 -158.63
N TYR A 25 -108.93 28.12 -158.26
CA TYR A 25 -108.81 28.66 -156.90
C TYR A 25 -109.51 27.79 -155.85
N GLN A 26 -110.67 27.22 -156.17
CA GLN A 26 -111.38 26.33 -155.25
C GLN A 26 -110.63 25.01 -155.01
N LEU A 27 -109.95 24.47 -156.04
CA LEU A 27 -109.17 23.25 -155.92
C LEU A 27 -107.89 23.48 -155.08
N GLU A 28 -107.15 24.55 -155.36
CA GLU A 28 -105.95 24.94 -154.59
C GLU A 28 -106.27 25.27 -153.14
N VAL A 29 -107.39 25.96 -152.88
CA VAL A 29 -107.85 26.23 -151.52
C VAL A 29 -108.27 24.94 -150.81
N SER A 30 -108.94 23.99 -151.49
CA SER A 30 -109.28 22.71 -150.87
C SER A 30 -108.06 21.84 -150.57
N GLN A 31 -107.05 21.85 -151.45
CA GLN A 31 -105.78 21.16 -151.21
C GLN A 31 -105.01 21.82 -150.08
N ALA A 32 -104.96 23.16 -150.01
CA ALA A 32 -104.34 23.88 -148.91
C ALA A 32 -105.06 23.61 -147.58
N VAL A 33 -106.39 23.57 -147.55
CA VAL A 33 -107.18 23.26 -146.34
C VAL A 33 -106.93 21.83 -145.87
N THR A 34 -106.88 20.84 -146.77
CA THR A 34 -106.59 19.45 -146.38
C THR A 34 -105.16 19.26 -145.90
N VAL A 35 -104.18 19.99 -146.46
CA VAL A 35 -102.80 20.03 -145.96
C VAL A 35 -102.76 20.66 -144.57
N LEU A 36 -103.42 21.80 -144.36
CA LEU A 36 -103.51 22.48 -143.07
C LEU A 36 -104.26 21.66 -142.02
N GLU A 37 -105.26 20.87 -142.39
CA GLU A 37 -105.97 19.97 -141.47
C GLU A 37 -105.11 18.77 -141.07
N ARG A 38 -104.32 18.22 -142.00
CA ARG A 38 -103.32 17.19 -141.67
C ARG A 38 -102.22 17.76 -140.78
N GLU A 39 -101.72 18.97 -141.07
CA GLU A 39 -100.76 19.66 -140.21
C GLU A 39 -101.34 19.95 -138.84
N ARG A 40 -102.60 20.41 -138.75
CA ARG A 40 -103.30 20.62 -137.48
C ARG A 40 -103.47 19.31 -136.70
N GLN A 41 -103.79 18.19 -137.36
CA GLN A 41 -103.87 16.89 -136.70
C GLN A 41 -102.50 16.37 -136.26
N ASN A 42 -101.44 16.60 -137.04
CA ASN A 42 -100.07 16.28 -136.66
C ASN A 42 -99.62 17.12 -135.47
N LEU A 43 -99.88 18.43 -135.48
CA LEU A 43 -99.57 19.32 -134.36
C LEU A 43 -100.32 18.93 -133.09
N ARG A 44 -101.58 18.47 -133.19
CA ARG A 44 -102.32 17.94 -132.04
C ARG A 44 -101.72 16.66 -131.49
N ARG A 45 -101.24 15.75 -132.35
CA ARG A 45 -100.53 14.54 -131.91
C ARG A 45 -99.22 14.90 -131.21
N VAL A 46 -98.40 15.74 -131.83
CA VAL A 46 -97.14 16.22 -131.24
C VAL A 46 -97.39 16.94 -129.92
N LEU A 47 -98.43 17.76 -129.81
CA LEU A 47 -98.79 18.44 -128.56
C LEU A 47 -99.18 17.44 -127.46
N ASN A 48 -99.98 16.41 -127.79
CA ASN A 48 -100.35 15.38 -126.83
C ASN A 48 -99.15 14.55 -126.38
N ASP A 49 -98.26 14.18 -127.31
CA ASP A 49 -97.01 13.46 -126.99
C ASP A 49 -96.13 14.31 -126.05
N ILE A 50 -96.01 15.61 -126.30
CA ILE A 50 -95.28 16.54 -125.42
C ILE A 50 -95.94 16.62 -124.04
N VAL A 51 -97.27 16.70 -123.97
CA VAL A 51 -97.99 16.75 -122.68
C VAL A 51 -97.79 15.47 -121.88
N ASP A 52 -97.78 14.31 -122.53
CA ASP A 52 -97.57 13.04 -121.86
C ASP A 52 -96.11 12.88 -121.41
N ILE A 53 -95.13 13.32 -122.21
CA ILE A 53 -93.71 13.40 -121.79
C ILE A 53 -93.54 14.32 -120.58
N VAL A 54 -94.21 15.48 -120.58
CA VAL A 54 -94.14 16.41 -119.44
C VAL A 54 -94.79 15.82 -118.19
N ARG A 55 -95.86 15.04 -118.33
CA ARG A 55 -96.49 14.33 -117.19
C ARG A 55 -95.59 13.24 -116.64
N THR A 56 -94.96 12.43 -117.50
CA THR A 56 -94.03 11.38 -117.04
C THR A 56 -92.81 12.00 -116.37
N GLN A 57 -92.23 13.05 -116.95
CA GLN A 57 -91.13 13.79 -116.34
C GLN A 57 -91.53 14.39 -114.99
N ARG A 58 -92.74 14.93 -114.87
CA ARG A 58 -93.23 15.46 -113.59
C ARG A 58 -93.39 14.36 -112.54
N SER A 59 -93.96 13.22 -112.90
CA SER A 59 -94.06 12.08 -111.96
C SER A 59 -92.69 11.53 -111.56
N GLU A 60 -91.72 11.50 -112.49
CA GLU A 60 -90.35 11.10 -112.21
C GLU A 60 -89.66 12.10 -111.28
N THR A 61 -89.85 13.42 -111.48
CA THR A 61 -89.30 14.44 -110.57
C THR A 61 -89.94 14.38 -109.19
N ASP A 62 -91.24 14.12 -109.09
CA ASP A 62 -91.93 13.98 -107.81
C ASP A 62 -91.45 12.71 -107.08
N GLU A 63 -91.24 11.59 -107.80
CA GLU A 63 -90.67 10.37 -107.22
C GLU A 63 -89.22 10.57 -106.76
N LEU A 64 -88.39 11.26 -107.54
CA LEU A 64 -87.02 11.61 -107.15
C LEU A 64 -86.99 12.55 -105.95
N SER A 65 -87.89 13.53 -105.89
CA SER A 65 -88.03 14.43 -104.74
C SER A 65 -88.44 13.66 -103.48
N ASN A 66 -89.37 12.71 -103.59
CA ASN A 66 -89.77 11.87 -102.48
C ASN A 66 -88.61 10.98 -102.00
N ARG A 67 -87.87 10.36 -102.93
CA ARG A 67 -86.68 9.55 -102.61
C ARG A 67 -85.58 10.39 -101.95
N LEU A 68 -85.40 11.64 -102.38
CA LEU A 68 -84.45 12.56 -101.76
C LEU A 68 -84.88 12.90 -100.33
N ALA A 69 -86.14 13.23 -100.11
CA ALA A 69 -86.68 13.50 -98.77
C ALA A 69 -86.56 12.28 -97.84
N GLU A 70 -86.85 11.08 -98.33
CA GLU A 70 -86.67 9.83 -97.59
C GLU A 70 -85.19 9.57 -97.27
N ALA A 71 -84.29 9.80 -98.23
CA ALA A 71 -82.85 9.65 -98.01
C ALA A 71 -82.33 10.66 -96.99
N GLU A 72 -82.74 11.94 -97.06
CA GLU A 72 -82.39 12.96 -96.09
C GLU A 72 -82.90 12.63 -94.68
N GLN A 73 -84.14 12.14 -94.58
CA GLN A 73 -84.73 11.72 -93.30
C GLN A 73 -84.02 10.48 -92.73
N ALA A 74 -83.65 9.51 -93.56
CA ALA A 74 -82.88 8.34 -93.15
C ALA A 74 -81.46 8.73 -92.67
N LEU A 75 -80.83 9.72 -93.31
CA LEU A 75 -79.50 10.21 -92.95
C LEU A 75 -79.52 10.98 -91.62
N LEU A 76 -80.56 11.79 -91.38
CA LEU A 76 -80.79 12.44 -90.09
C LEU A 76 -81.08 11.40 -88.99
N ALA A 77 -81.92 10.41 -89.27
CA ALA A 77 -82.23 9.33 -88.33
C ALA A 77 -81.01 8.45 -88.01
N ALA A 78 -80.05 8.30 -88.93
CA ALA A 78 -78.81 7.56 -88.67
C ALA A 78 -77.78 8.38 -87.86
N ARG A 79 -77.78 9.71 -87.96
CA ARG A 79 -76.84 10.61 -87.25
C ARG A 79 -77.22 10.86 -85.79
N MET A 80 -78.50 10.95 -85.48
CA MET A 80 -78.98 11.26 -84.12
C MET A 80 -78.64 10.18 -83.06
N PRO A 81 -78.86 8.86 -83.28
CA PRO A 81 -78.64 7.85 -82.24
C PRO A 81 -77.15 7.62 -81.93
N GLN A 82 -76.25 7.77 -82.91
CA GLN A 82 -74.81 7.60 -82.69
C GLN A 82 -74.19 8.76 -81.89
N GLY A 83 -74.76 9.97 -82.02
CA GLY A 83 -74.35 11.12 -81.22
C GLY A 83 -74.78 11.00 -79.76
N GLU A 84 -76.01 10.55 -79.52
CA GLU A 84 -76.56 10.40 -78.17
C GLU A 84 -75.87 9.27 -77.38
N GLU A 85 -75.65 8.10 -77.98
CA GLU A 85 -74.92 7.00 -77.31
C GLU A 85 -73.48 7.38 -76.96
N LEU A 86 -72.80 8.13 -77.84
CA LEU A 86 -71.43 8.61 -77.59
C LEU A 86 -71.40 9.66 -76.47
N VAL A 87 -72.36 10.59 -76.47
CA VAL A 87 -72.48 11.62 -75.41
C VAL A 87 -72.78 10.97 -74.07
N GLU A 88 -73.70 10.00 -74.00
CA GLU A 88 -73.97 9.26 -72.76
C GLU A 88 -72.75 8.47 -72.28
N SER A 89 -72.01 7.83 -73.19
CA SER A 89 -70.78 7.10 -72.86
C SER A 89 -69.70 8.03 -72.30
N LEU A 90 -69.46 9.17 -72.96
CA LEU A 90 -68.53 10.19 -72.50
C LEU A 90 -68.96 10.79 -71.16
N GLN A 91 -70.26 11.04 -70.97
CA GLN A 91 -70.79 11.55 -69.71
C GLN A 91 -70.59 10.56 -68.56
N LYS A 92 -70.86 9.26 -68.78
CA LYS A 92 -70.55 8.20 -67.81
C LYS A 92 -69.05 8.14 -67.49
N GLN A 93 -68.17 8.32 -68.48
CA GLN A 93 -66.72 8.38 -68.24
C GLN A 93 -66.31 9.61 -67.43
N VAL A 94 -66.88 10.78 -67.71
CA VAL A 94 -66.62 12.01 -66.93
C VAL A 94 -67.09 11.85 -65.49
N GLU A 95 -68.28 11.28 -65.26
CA GLU A 95 -68.80 11.00 -63.92
C GLU A 95 -67.91 9.99 -63.18
N ALA A 96 -67.45 8.93 -63.85
CA ALA A 96 -66.51 7.96 -63.28
C ALA A 96 -65.17 8.61 -62.89
N LEU A 97 -64.59 9.44 -63.77
CA LEU A 97 -63.35 10.17 -63.49
C LEU A 97 -63.53 11.21 -62.37
N GLN A 98 -64.70 11.86 -62.29
CA GLN A 98 -65.02 12.76 -61.18
C GLN A 98 -65.13 12.01 -59.85
N ALA A 99 -65.74 10.82 -59.84
CA ALA A 99 -65.80 9.96 -58.68
C ALA A 99 -64.39 9.54 -58.24
N GLU A 100 -63.56 9.05 -59.16
CA GLU A 100 -62.16 8.66 -58.90
C GLU A 100 -61.33 9.84 -58.36
N ASN A 101 -61.45 11.03 -58.96
CA ASN A 101 -60.76 12.24 -58.48
C ASN A 101 -61.20 12.61 -57.06
N SER A 102 -62.50 12.47 -56.73
CA SER A 102 -63.00 12.71 -55.38
C SER A 102 -62.44 11.70 -54.36
N GLU A 103 -62.24 10.45 -54.76
CA GLU A 103 -61.62 9.42 -53.93
C GLU A 103 -60.12 9.67 -53.74
N LEU A 104 -59.40 10.03 -54.81
CA LEU A 104 -57.98 10.41 -54.77
C LEU A 104 -57.75 11.64 -53.88
N GLN A 105 -58.64 12.63 -53.91
CA GLN A 105 -58.57 13.77 -52.98
C GLN A 105 -58.77 13.32 -51.52
N LYS A 106 -59.73 12.43 -51.26
CA LYS A 106 -59.94 11.87 -49.91
C LYS A 106 -58.73 11.08 -49.42
N THR A 107 -58.11 10.26 -50.27
CA THR A 107 -56.90 9.48 -49.90
C THR A 107 -55.69 10.40 -49.69
N THR A 108 -55.50 11.41 -50.53
CA THR A 108 -54.44 12.41 -50.38
C THR A 108 -54.56 13.19 -49.07
N LEU A 109 -55.78 13.59 -48.69
CA LEU A 109 -56.04 14.23 -47.39
C LEU A 109 -55.75 13.29 -46.22
N LYS A 110 -56.14 12.01 -46.31
CA LYS A 110 -55.82 11.00 -45.29
C LYS A 110 -54.30 10.82 -45.15
N LEU A 111 -53.57 10.69 -46.26
CA LEU A 111 -52.12 10.55 -46.27
C LEU A 111 -51.40 11.79 -45.72
N THR A 112 -51.91 12.99 -46.00
CA THR A 112 -51.35 14.23 -45.46
C THR A 112 -51.54 14.28 -43.94
N ARG A 113 -52.74 13.93 -43.45
CA ARG A 113 -53.02 13.86 -42.01
C ARG A 113 -52.16 12.82 -41.30
N THR A 114 -52.01 11.62 -41.87
CA THR A 114 -51.14 10.59 -41.27
C THR A 114 -49.68 11.01 -41.27
N ARG A 115 -49.19 11.65 -42.35
CA ARG A 115 -47.85 12.24 -42.42
C ARG A 115 -47.62 13.28 -41.33
N ASP A 116 -48.57 14.17 -41.11
CA ASP A 116 -48.41 15.24 -40.12
C ASP A 116 -48.44 14.67 -38.69
N LEU A 117 -49.29 13.67 -38.43
CA LEU A 117 -49.32 12.95 -37.16
C LEU A 117 -48.01 12.18 -36.89
N THR A 118 -47.48 11.46 -37.88
CA THR A 118 -46.21 10.74 -37.73
C THR A 118 -45.04 11.70 -37.56
N SER A 119 -45.04 12.83 -38.27
CA SER A 119 -44.03 13.89 -38.10
C SER A 119 -44.08 14.50 -36.70
N ALA A 120 -45.26 14.78 -36.16
CA ALA A 120 -45.42 15.27 -34.79
C ALA A 120 -44.92 14.23 -33.76
N ARG A 121 -45.28 12.95 -33.94
CA ARG A 121 -44.83 11.87 -33.05
C ARG A 121 -43.33 11.65 -33.09
N LEU A 122 -42.69 11.76 -34.26
CA LEU A 122 -41.24 11.66 -34.40
C LEU A 122 -40.52 12.81 -33.67
N LYS A 123 -41.05 14.03 -33.73
CA LYS A 123 -40.51 15.17 -32.98
C LYS A 123 -40.63 14.96 -31.47
N GLU A 124 -41.78 14.51 -31.00
CA GLU A 124 -42.01 14.19 -29.58
C GLU A 124 -41.01 13.13 -29.08
N LEU A 125 -40.86 12.02 -29.81
CA LEU A 125 -39.89 10.98 -29.48
C LEU A 125 -38.46 11.50 -29.47
N THR A 126 -38.10 12.40 -30.41
CA THR A 126 -36.77 13.00 -30.46
C THR A 126 -36.48 13.81 -29.19
N TYR A 127 -37.45 14.61 -28.72
CA TYR A 127 -37.31 15.36 -27.46
C TYR A 127 -37.25 14.43 -26.23
N GLU A 128 -38.03 13.35 -26.21
CA GLU A 128 -37.98 12.35 -25.14
C GLU A 128 -36.60 11.67 -25.08
N TYR A 129 -36.08 11.21 -26.22
CA TYR A 129 -34.75 10.59 -26.30
C TYR A 129 -33.65 11.57 -25.92
N GLN A 130 -33.74 12.83 -26.35
CA GLN A 130 -32.79 13.86 -25.95
C GLN A 130 -32.82 14.09 -24.43
N GLY A 131 -34.01 14.20 -23.83
CA GLY A 131 -34.14 14.38 -22.38
C GLY A 131 -33.65 13.17 -21.58
N ILE A 132 -33.83 11.95 -22.09
CA ILE A 132 -33.27 10.73 -21.47
C ILE A 132 -31.75 10.72 -21.59
N ALA A 133 -31.20 11.08 -22.75
CA ALA A 133 -29.75 11.14 -22.98
C ALA A 133 -29.08 12.17 -22.06
N GLU A 134 -29.63 13.38 -21.95
CA GLU A 134 -29.11 14.43 -21.04
C GLU A 134 -29.13 13.97 -19.57
N LYS A 135 -30.21 13.30 -19.13
CA LYS A 135 -30.27 12.73 -17.77
C LYS A 135 -29.24 11.63 -17.56
N ALA A 136 -29.04 10.75 -18.53
CA ALA A 136 -28.04 9.70 -18.46
C ALA A 136 -26.61 10.28 -18.41
N GLU A 137 -26.32 11.31 -19.20
CA GLU A 137 -25.02 12.00 -19.18
C GLU A 137 -24.74 12.67 -17.83
N LEU A 138 -25.74 13.32 -17.22
CA LEU A 138 -25.60 13.91 -15.89
C LEU A 138 -25.34 12.86 -14.81
N GLU A 139 -26.05 11.73 -14.88
CA GLU A 139 -25.86 10.64 -13.92
C GLU A 139 -24.49 9.97 -14.08
N LEU A 140 -24.01 9.79 -15.32
CA LEU A 140 -22.65 9.32 -15.58
C LEU A 140 -21.60 10.25 -14.97
N ARG A 141 -21.72 11.57 -15.16
CA ARG A 141 -20.80 12.54 -14.54
C ARG A 141 -20.86 12.51 -13.01
N ARG A 142 -22.06 12.33 -12.43
CA ARG A 142 -22.22 12.17 -10.98
C ARG A 142 -21.45 10.94 -10.49
N LEU A 143 -21.68 9.78 -11.12
CA LEU A 143 -21.04 8.52 -10.76
C LEU A 143 -19.51 8.57 -10.96
N GLU A 144 -19.01 9.19 -12.03
CA GLU A 144 -17.58 9.42 -12.24
C GLU A 144 -16.97 10.25 -11.10
N SER A 145 -17.66 11.30 -10.65
CA SER A 145 -17.19 12.12 -9.54
C SER A 145 -17.21 11.38 -8.20
N GLU A 146 -18.17 10.47 -7.99
CA GLU A 146 -18.25 9.64 -6.78
C GLU A 146 -17.17 8.56 -6.78
N LEU A 147 -16.91 7.95 -7.95
CA LEU A 147 -15.81 7.02 -8.13
C LEU A 147 -14.47 7.68 -7.83
N ALA A 148 -14.21 8.88 -8.38
CA ALA A 148 -12.97 9.62 -8.13
C ALA A 148 -12.77 9.92 -6.63
N LYS A 149 -13.83 10.33 -5.91
CA LYS A 149 -13.77 10.54 -4.46
C LYS A 149 -13.49 9.24 -3.69
N ALA A 150 -14.09 8.13 -4.11
CA ALA A 150 -13.87 6.83 -3.48
C ALA A 150 -12.43 6.32 -3.71
N GLU A 151 -11.87 6.55 -4.90
CA GLU A 151 -10.47 6.24 -5.23
C GLU A 151 -9.50 7.09 -4.41
N GLU A 152 -9.74 8.40 -4.30
CA GLU A 152 -8.95 9.29 -3.45
C GLU A 152 -8.99 8.86 -1.98
N ALA A 153 -10.18 8.53 -1.45
CA ALA A 153 -10.33 8.02 -0.09
C ALA A 153 -9.58 6.69 0.13
N ARG A 154 -9.60 5.79 -0.86
CA ARG A 154 -8.84 4.53 -0.82
C ARG A 154 -7.34 4.80 -0.78
N ASP A 155 -6.84 5.71 -1.61
CA ASP A 155 -5.42 5.99 -1.71
C ASP A 155 -4.89 6.67 -0.41
N VAL A 156 -5.69 7.54 0.22
CA VAL A 156 -5.41 8.07 1.56
C VAL A 156 -5.35 6.96 2.60
N ALA A 157 -6.32 6.04 2.62
CA ALA A 157 -6.33 4.92 3.55
C ALA A 157 -5.13 3.97 3.36
N ILE A 158 -4.70 3.76 2.11
CA ILE A 158 -3.48 3.00 1.80
C ILE A 158 -2.25 3.72 2.36
N ALA A 159 -2.13 5.04 2.16
CA ALA A 159 -1.01 5.83 2.69
C ALA A 159 -0.93 5.75 4.23
N GLU A 160 -2.05 5.93 4.92
CA GLU A 160 -2.12 5.79 6.39
C GLU A 160 -1.72 4.38 6.87
N ASN A 161 -2.16 3.34 6.16
CA ASN A 161 -1.78 1.97 6.49
C ASN A 161 -0.28 1.72 6.27
N LEU A 162 0.31 2.30 5.22
CA LEU A 162 1.75 2.22 4.98
C LEU A 162 2.57 2.93 6.08
N ASP A 163 2.06 4.02 6.63
CA ASP A 163 2.67 4.71 7.76
C ASP A 163 2.57 3.87 9.05
N LYS A 164 1.40 3.28 9.35
CA LYS A 164 1.23 2.34 10.47
C LYS A 164 2.16 1.13 10.35
N VAL A 165 2.32 0.56 9.16
CA VAL A 165 3.26 -0.55 8.93
C VAL A 165 4.71 -0.11 9.19
N ARG A 166 5.08 1.11 8.82
CA ARG A 166 6.40 1.69 9.14
C ARG A 166 6.59 1.87 10.65
N GLU A 167 5.58 2.36 11.37
CA GLU A 167 5.62 2.49 12.82
C GLU A 167 5.78 1.13 13.51
N ILE A 168 4.96 0.13 13.14
CA ILE A 168 5.06 -1.24 13.67
C ILE A 168 6.46 -1.80 13.44
N ARG A 169 7.04 -1.61 12.25
CA ARG A 169 8.42 -2.04 11.96
C ARG A 169 9.44 -1.32 12.85
N ASN A 170 9.24 -0.04 13.15
CA ASN A 170 10.12 0.70 14.07
C ASN A 170 9.99 0.20 15.52
N PHE A 171 8.77 -0.09 15.98
CA PHE A 171 8.56 -0.72 17.29
C PHE A 171 9.21 -2.09 17.37
N GLN A 172 9.08 -2.91 16.33
CA GLN A 172 9.73 -4.22 16.27
C GLN A 172 11.26 -4.10 16.41
N LYS A 173 11.89 -3.19 15.66
CA LYS A 173 13.34 -2.94 15.77
C LYS A 173 13.76 -2.53 17.19
N ARG A 174 12.98 -1.67 17.85
CA ARG A 174 13.25 -1.24 19.24
C ARG A 174 13.09 -2.40 20.21
N TYR A 175 12.03 -3.20 20.05
CA TYR A 175 11.79 -4.39 20.85
C TYR A 175 12.94 -5.39 20.72
N ASP A 176 13.39 -5.69 19.50
CA ASP A 176 14.50 -6.61 19.25
C ASP A 176 15.80 -6.09 19.87
N THR A 177 16.06 -4.78 19.81
CA THR A 177 17.21 -4.14 20.46
C THR A 177 17.17 -4.31 21.99
N LEU A 178 16.01 -4.03 22.60
CA LEU A 178 15.82 -4.20 24.05
C LEU A 178 15.94 -5.66 24.47
N LYS A 179 15.47 -6.58 23.64
CA LYS A 179 15.61 -8.02 23.86
C LYS A 179 17.08 -8.43 23.90
N ILE A 180 17.89 -8.00 22.93
CA ILE A 180 19.34 -8.24 22.90
C ILE A 180 20.01 -7.67 24.16
N ILE A 181 19.66 -6.45 24.57
CA ILE A 181 20.19 -5.83 25.79
C ILE A 181 19.82 -6.64 27.04
N ALA A 182 18.57 -7.09 27.14
CA ALA A 182 18.12 -7.91 28.28
C ALA A 182 18.82 -9.27 28.33
N GLU A 183 19.01 -9.93 27.18
CA GLU A 183 19.77 -11.17 27.06
C GLU A 183 21.24 -10.96 27.47
N SER A 184 21.87 -9.87 27.02
CA SER A 184 23.23 -9.50 27.41
C SER A 184 23.34 -9.23 28.92
N HIS A 185 22.39 -8.50 29.52
CA HIS A 185 22.37 -8.28 30.98
C HIS A 185 22.16 -9.58 31.76
N ARG A 186 21.33 -10.49 31.26
CA ARG A 186 21.14 -11.82 31.85
C ARG A 186 22.44 -12.62 31.81
N GLU A 187 23.15 -12.63 30.68
CA GLU A 187 24.45 -13.28 30.56
C GLU A 187 25.49 -12.66 31.49
N ALA A 188 25.57 -11.32 31.55
CA ALA A 188 26.46 -10.61 32.46
C ALA A 188 26.14 -10.91 33.94
N ALA A 189 24.86 -11.00 34.31
CA ALA A 189 24.43 -11.36 35.66
C ALA A 189 24.82 -12.81 36.01
N MET A 190 24.67 -13.74 35.07
CA MET A 190 25.11 -15.14 35.25
C MET A 190 26.65 -15.23 35.37
N ALA A 191 27.39 -14.46 34.58
CA ALA A 191 28.85 -14.39 34.66
C ALA A 191 29.32 -13.78 36.00
N ALA A 192 28.70 -12.67 36.43
CA ALA A 192 28.99 -12.04 37.72
C ALA A 192 28.66 -12.97 38.90
N LYS A 193 27.54 -13.70 38.83
CA LYS A 193 27.19 -14.73 39.82
C LYS A 193 28.24 -15.83 39.86
N LYS A 194 28.67 -16.36 38.72
CA LYS A 194 29.73 -17.37 38.64
C LYS A 194 31.05 -16.87 39.22
N GLN A 195 31.45 -15.65 38.91
CA GLN A 195 32.65 -15.03 39.47
C GLN A 195 32.54 -14.83 40.99
N ALA A 196 31.36 -14.44 41.49
CA ALA A 196 31.09 -14.34 42.93
C ALA A 196 31.18 -15.72 43.62
N GLU A 197 30.67 -16.78 43.00
CA GLU A 197 30.79 -18.16 43.52
C GLU A 197 32.24 -18.66 43.51
N GLU A 198 33.00 -18.38 42.45
CA GLU A 198 34.43 -18.73 42.36
C GLU A 198 35.27 -17.97 43.40
N THR A 199 35.03 -16.66 43.57
CA THR A 199 35.72 -15.85 44.58
C THR A 199 35.34 -16.25 46.01
N ALA A 200 34.07 -16.57 46.26
CA ALA A 200 33.61 -17.11 47.54
C ALA A 200 34.23 -18.48 47.83
N SER A 201 34.29 -19.38 46.84
CA SER A 201 34.97 -20.67 46.95
C SER A 201 36.47 -20.51 47.20
N GLY A 202 37.12 -19.56 46.52
CA GLY A 202 38.52 -19.19 46.76
C GLY A 202 38.76 -18.67 48.17
N HIS A 203 37.90 -17.78 48.68
CA HIS A 203 37.97 -17.29 50.05
C HIS A 203 37.73 -18.40 51.07
N ALA A 204 36.74 -19.26 50.85
CA ALA A 204 36.47 -20.41 51.72
C ALA A 204 37.70 -21.34 51.82
N LYS A 205 38.34 -21.66 50.68
CA LYS A 205 39.60 -22.44 50.65
C LYS A 205 40.75 -21.72 51.34
N ALA A 206 40.90 -20.42 51.14
CA ALA A 206 41.95 -19.63 51.80
C ALA A 206 41.76 -19.59 53.33
N LEU A 207 40.52 -19.41 53.80
CA LEU A 207 40.17 -19.48 55.21
C LEU A 207 40.41 -20.87 55.79
N GLU A 208 40.11 -21.95 55.06
CA GLU A 208 40.41 -23.32 55.48
C GLU A 208 41.92 -23.54 55.64
N VAL A 209 42.73 -23.08 54.69
CA VAL A 209 44.21 -23.15 54.77
C VAL A 209 44.73 -22.32 55.94
N GLN A 210 44.19 -21.12 56.16
CA GLN A 210 44.57 -20.27 57.29
C GLN A 210 44.19 -20.93 58.62
N ALA A 211 42.99 -21.52 58.72
CA ALA A 211 42.56 -22.26 59.91
C ALA A 211 43.51 -23.43 60.20
N ARG A 212 43.89 -24.22 59.17
CA ARG A 212 44.88 -25.29 59.30
C ARG A 212 46.24 -24.78 59.82
N ARG A 213 46.76 -23.70 59.24
CA ARG A 213 48.01 -23.07 59.70
C ARG A 213 47.93 -22.58 61.15
N VAL A 214 46.80 -22.00 61.55
CA VAL A 214 46.59 -21.56 62.94
C VAL A 214 46.54 -22.75 63.89
N THR A 215 45.88 -23.85 63.52
CA THR A 215 45.86 -25.08 64.32
C THR A 215 47.24 -25.72 64.44
N GLU A 216 48.01 -25.77 63.35
CA GLU A 216 49.39 -26.27 63.35
C GLU A 216 50.31 -25.38 64.21
N ALA A 217 50.20 -24.06 64.09
CA ALA A 217 50.97 -23.11 64.91
C ALA A 217 50.58 -23.15 66.40
N ARG A 218 49.32 -23.51 66.71
CA ARG A 218 48.88 -23.74 68.10
C ARG A 218 49.47 -25.04 68.65
N ALA A 219 49.40 -26.13 67.89
CA ALA A 219 50.02 -27.39 68.27
C ALA A 219 51.55 -27.24 68.47
N GLY A 220 52.23 -26.52 67.57
CA GLY A 220 53.66 -26.23 67.70
C GLY A 220 54.00 -25.39 68.95
N ARG A 221 53.13 -24.44 69.32
CA ARG A 221 53.27 -23.68 70.58
C ARG A 221 53.08 -24.57 71.80
N GLU A 222 52.09 -25.44 71.80
CA GLU A 222 51.85 -26.37 72.91
C GLU A 222 53.03 -27.34 73.09
N VAL A 223 53.64 -27.82 71.99
CA VAL A 223 54.88 -28.61 72.04
C VAL A 223 56.05 -27.81 72.62
N ALA A 224 56.30 -26.59 72.13
CA ALA A 224 57.39 -25.75 72.63
C ALA A 224 57.23 -25.38 74.12
N VAL A 225 56.00 -25.16 74.58
CA VAL A 225 55.71 -24.93 76.01
C VAL A 225 56.02 -26.18 76.82
N ALA A 226 55.63 -27.37 76.36
CA ALA A 226 55.94 -28.63 77.03
C ALA A 226 57.46 -28.91 77.11
N GLU A 227 58.22 -28.58 76.06
CA GLU A 227 59.69 -28.65 76.06
C GLU A 227 60.32 -27.69 77.07
N LEU A 228 59.81 -26.45 77.14
CA LEU A 228 60.30 -25.44 78.08
C LEU A 228 60.04 -25.87 79.53
N GLU A 229 58.87 -26.42 79.82
CA GLU A 229 58.54 -27.00 81.14
C GLU A 229 59.40 -28.23 81.49
N ALA A 230 59.79 -29.04 80.49
CA ALA A 230 60.72 -30.15 80.69
C ALA A 230 62.13 -29.66 81.02
N LEU A 231 62.65 -28.69 80.27
CA LEU A 231 63.96 -28.07 80.52
C LEU A 231 64.02 -27.37 81.89
N GLN A 232 62.94 -26.71 82.31
CA GLN A 232 62.86 -26.12 83.65
C GLN A 232 62.95 -27.18 84.76
N ARG A 233 62.31 -28.35 84.57
CA ARG A 233 62.41 -29.48 85.51
C ARG A 233 63.82 -30.06 85.56
N GLU A 234 64.47 -30.22 84.40
CA GLU A 234 65.86 -30.68 84.32
C GLU A 234 66.82 -29.70 85.00
N HIS A 235 66.65 -28.40 84.76
CA HIS A 235 67.46 -27.37 85.38
C HIS A 235 67.32 -27.36 86.91
N ALA A 236 66.09 -27.46 87.42
CA ALA A 236 65.84 -27.59 88.85
C ALA A 236 66.51 -28.85 89.45
N ALA A 237 66.46 -29.98 88.75
CA ALA A 237 67.12 -31.21 89.18
C ALA A 237 68.64 -31.09 89.24
N LEU A 238 69.27 -30.41 88.26
CA LEU A 238 70.71 -30.14 88.25
C LEU A 238 71.12 -29.18 89.38
N HIS A 239 70.30 -28.16 89.63
CA HIS A 239 70.51 -27.23 90.74
C HIS A 239 70.46 -27.94 92.10
N ASP A 240 69.47 -28.81 92.32
CA ASP A 240 69.36 -29.61 93.53
C ASP A 240 70.49 -30.65 93.66
N ALA A 241 71.00 -31.18 92.54
CA ALA A 241 72.17 -32.05 92.53
C ALA A 241 73.45 -31.30 92.93
N PHE A 242 73.64 -30.07 92.45
CA PHE A 242 74.76 -29.20 92.83
C PHE A 242 74.77 -28.91 94.34
N ILE A 243 73.60 -28.58 94.91
CA ILE A 243 73.47 -28.33 96.35
C ILE A 243 73.78 -29.62 97.14
N ARG A 244 73.19 -30.76 96.77
CA ARG A 244 73.41 -32.04 97.47
C ARG A 244 74.86 -32.53 97.39
N ALA A 245 75.58 -32.20 96.33
CA ALA A 245 77.01 -32.51 96.21
C ALA A 245 77.91 -31.66 97.11
N GLY A 246 77.35 -30.82 97.98
CA GLY A 246 78.10 -29.90 98.82
C GLY A 246 78.66 -28.71 98.04
N GLY A 247 78.07 -28.39 96.88
CA GLY A 247 78.57 -27.36 95.98
C GLY A 247 78.62 -25.99 96.65
N VAL A 248 77.60 -25.65 97.44
CA VAL A 248 77.51 -24.40 98.20
C VAL A 248 78.65 -24.32 99.24
N GLU A 249 78.83 -25.38 100.01
CA GLU A 249 79.88 -25.52 101.01
C GLU A 249 81.28 -25.48 100.39
N TYR A 250 81.44 -26.05 99.20
CA TYR A 250 82.68 -26.00 98.42
C TYR A 250 83.01 -24.57 97.96
N GLN A 251 82.02 -23.81 97.48
CA GLN A 251 82.22 -22.40 97.12
C GLN A 251 82.62 -21.56 98.34
N ILE A 252 81.93 -21.74 99.46
CA ILE A 252 82.23 -21.06 100.74
C ILE A 252 83.64 -21.45 101.22
N ALA A 253 84.01 -22.72 101.16
CA ALA A 253 85.33 -23.20 101.54
C ALA A 253 86.45 -22.59 100.68
N ILE A 254 86.25 -22.44 99.36
CA ILE A 254 87.20 -21.75 98.48
C ILE A 254 87.33 -20.28 98.86
N ILE A 255 86.21 -19.58 99.10
CA ILE A 255 86.22 -18.17 99.49
C ILE A 255 86.99 -17.98 100.80
N ARG A 256 86.72 -18.83 101.81
CA ARG A 256 87.43 -18.83 103.10
C ARG A 256 88.92 -19.15 102.93
N LYS A 257 89.28 -20.15 102.12
CA LYS A 257 90.68 -20.55 101.87
C LYS A 257 91.46 -19.44 101.17
N ALA A 258 90.84 -18.75 100.23
CA ALA A 258 91.45 -17.63 99.55
C ALA A 258 91.66 -16.43 100.52
N SER A 259 90.88 -16.30 101.60
CA SER A 259 91.01 -15.21 102.60
C SER A 259 92.12 -15.45 103.63
N PHE A 260 92.49 -16.71 103.90
CA PHE A 260 93.55 -17.08 104.84
C PHE A 260 94.98 -17.05 104.25
N SER A 261 95.15 -16.89 102.93
CA SER A 261 96.47 -16.84 102.26
C SER A 261 97.22 -15.48 102.41
N ARG A 262 96.94 -14.69 103.46
CA ARG A 262 97.48 -13.32 103.62
C ARG A 262 98.44 -13.10 104.79
N SER A 263 98.94 -14.16 105.42
CA SER A 263 99.78 -14.04 106.62
C SER A 263 101.00 -14.99 106.64
N SER A 264 101.91 -14.92 105.66
CA SER A 264 103.33 -15.25 105.86
C SER A 264 104.22 -14.70 104.73
N ALA A 265 105.44 -14.33 105.11
CA ALA A 265 106.56 -13.76 104.35
C ALA A 265 106.80 -14.35 102.94
N GLY A 266 107.45 -13.69 101.98
CA GLY A 266 108.28 -12.49 101.96
C GLY A 266 109.24 -12.55 100.75
N ALA A 267 109.80 -11.39 100.40
CA ALA A 267 111.02 -11.17 99.60
C ALA A 267 110.99 -11.27 98.06
N ALA A 268 111.67 -10.25 97.50
CA ALA A 268 112.46 -10.19 96.26
C ALA A 268 111.78 -9.72 94.95
N ASN A 269 111.87 -8.40 94.75
CA ASN A 269 112.61 -7.75 93.65
C ASN A 269 112.44 -8.29 92.22
N LYS A 270 111.97 -7.44 91.28
CA LYS A 270 112.81 -6.55 90.44
C LYS A 270 111.99 -5.91 89.31
N GLY A 271 112.19 -4.60 89.13
CA GLY A 271 112.11 -3.87 87.86
C GLY A 271 110.69 -3.64 87.30
N GLY A 272 110.27 -2.45 86.91
CA GLY A 272 111.00 -1.21 86.65
C GLY A 272 110.31 -0.49 85.49
N SER A 273 110.05 0.82 85.70
CA SER A 273 109.82 1.88 84.70
C SER A 273 108.57 1.76 83.80
N GLY A 274 107.74 2.79 83.60
CA GLY A 274 107.75 4.20 83.99
C GLY A 274 106.30 4.72 83.98
N SER A 275 105.96 5.72 84.81
CA SER A 275 106.10 7.16 84.52
C SER A 275 105.09 7.62 83.47
N GLY A 276 104.11 8.49 83.70
CA GLY A 276 103.62 9.25 84.85
C GLY A 276 102.09 9.39 84.71
N THR A 277 101.31 10.12 85.50
CA THR A 277 101.57 11.24 86.39
C THR A 277 100.34 11.39 87.29
N ARG A 278 100.60 11.53 88.60
CA ARG A 278 99.92 12.35 89.64
C ARG A 278 98.60 13.06 89.23
N GLY A 279 97.53 13.04 90.02
CA GLY A 279 97.53 12.84 91.47
C GLY A 279 96.17 12.79 92.19
N THR A 280 96.29 12.24 93.40
CA THR A 280 95.74 12.74 94.69
C THR A 280 94.27 12.38 94.98
N VAL A 281 93.93 11.23 95.61
CA VAL A 281 94.13 10.72 96.99
C VAL A 281 93.13 11.27 98.03
N ARG A 282 92.42 10.29 98.65
CA ARG A 282 91.44 10.27 99.78
C ARG A 282 90.00 10.28 99.28
N THR A 283 89.19 9.23 99.45
CA THR A 283 88.90 8.49 100.70
C THR A 283 88.56 7.00 100.44
N LEU A 284 88.90 6.18 101.44
CA LEU A 284 88.69 4.74 101.56
C LEU A 284 87.22 4.37 101.80
N LEU A 285 86.70 3.38 101.05
CA LEU A 285 86.01 2.15 101.50
C LEU A 285 85.13 1.57 100.36
N LYS A 286 85.39 0.30 100.04
CA LYS A 286 84.91 -0.46 98.88
C LYS A 286 83.46 -0.96 99.04
N GLY A 287 82.61 -0.73 98.04
CA GLY A 287 81.45 -1.58 97.76
C GLY A 287 81.80 -2.57 96.65
N ARG A 288 81.67 -3.88 96.89
CA ARG A 288 81.97 -4.93 95.90
C ARG A 288 80.67 -5.42 95.26
N GLN A 289 80.67 -5.55 93.93
CA GLN A 289 79.48 -5.98 93.16
C GLN A 289 79.74 -7.35 92.55
N GLY A 290 78.79 -8.27 92.72
CA GLY A 290 78.71 -9.53 91.97
C GLY A 290 77.39 -9.59 91.20
N TRP A 291 77.36 -10.39 90.13
CA TRP A 291 76.13 -10.66 89.37
C TRP A 291 75.65 -12.05 89.75
N CYS A 292 74.37 -12.20 90.13
CA CYS A 292 73.80 -13.52 90.29
C CYS A 292 73.17 -14.04 89.01
N VAL A 293 73.48 -15.30 88.69
CA VAL A 293 72.72 -16.14 87.76
C VAL A 293 71.71 -16.93 88.60
N HIS A 294 70.48 -16.46 88.70
CA HIS A 294 69.46 -17.19 89.45
C HIS A 294 68.82 -18.28 88.57
N ALA A 295 68.66 -19.46 89.16
CA ALA A 295 67.81 -20.54 88.66
C ALA A 295 66.35 -20.45 89.16
N ARG A 296 66.03 -19.44 89.99
CA ARG A 296 64.71 -19.21 90.60
C ARG A 296 64.35 -17.72 90.59
N ALA A 297 63.07 -17.39 90.46
CA ALA A 297 62.60 -16.00 90.54
C ALA A 297 62.96 -15.37 91.88
N CYS A 298 63.79 -14.32 91.86
CA CYS A 298 64.00 -13.45 93.01
C CYS A 298 62.78 -12.57 93.18
N GLY A 299 61.90 -12.97 94.11
CA GLY A 299 60.72 -12.22 94.44
C GLY A 299 61.07 -10.94 95.20
N SER A 300 60.65 -9.80 94.68
CA SER A 300 60.04 -8.78 95.53
C SER A 300 58.55 -8.78 95.22
N ALA A 301 57.73 -8.75 96.27
CA ALA A 301 56.28 -8.72 96.18
C ALA A 301 55.84 -7.53 95.29
N GLY A 302 55.23 -7.82 94.13
CA GLY A 302 54.53 -6.83 93.32
C GLY A 302 54.84 -6.80 91.82
N ALA A 303 55.81 -7.53 91.28
CA ALA A 303 56.13 -7.47 89.85
C ALA A 303 55.63 -8.70 89.08
N ALA A 304 54.71 -8.47 88.14
CA ALA A 304 54.23 -9.43 87.17
C ALA A 304 55.38 -10.11 86.41
N ALA A 305 55.37 -11.45 86.37
CA ALA A 305 56.08 -12.34 85.43
C ALA A 305 57.30 -11.70 84.73
N GLY A 306 58.28 -11.28 85.52
CA GLY A 306 59.46 -10.56 85.05
C GLY A 306 60.56 -11.52 84.68
N ASP A 307 60.70 -11.77 83.38
CA ASP A 307 61.93 -12.13 82.67
C ASP A 307 63.03 -12.79 83.53
N MET A 308 63.00 -14.12 83.62
CA MET A 308 63.97 -14.97 84.34
C MET A 308 65.42 -14.80 83.84
N THR A 309 65.63 -14.06 82.75
CA THR A 309 66.96 -13.81 82.16
C THR A 309 67.62 -12.53 82.68
N ARG A 310 66.93 -11.72 83.50
CA ARG A 310 67.50 -10.50 84.07
C ARG A 310 68.48 -10.81 85.20
N LEU A 311 69.78 -10.74 84.87
CA LEU A 311 70.88 -10.72 85.84
C LEU A 311 70.70 -9.51 86.77
N THR A 312 70.39 -9.78 88.04
CA THR A 312 70.23 -8.73 89.05
C THR A 312 71.55 -8.59 89.82
N PRO A 313 72.14 -7.37 89.90
CA PRO A 313 73.38 -7.18 90.63
C PRO A 313 73.13 -7.34 92.14
N LEU A 314 73.93 -8.18 92.79
CA LEU A 314 73.91 -8.35 94.24
C LEU A 314 75.13 -7.68 94.84
N THR A 315 74.88 -6.77 95.77
CA THR A 315 75.92 -6.04 96.51
C THR A 315 76.23 -6.79 97.80
N TYR A 316 77.51 -6.99 98.07
CA TYR A 316 78.00 -7.53 99.34
C TYR A 316 79.13 -6.63 99.84
N ASP A 317 79.07 -6.26 101.11
CA ASP A 317 79.96 -5.30 101.76
C ASP A 317 81.07 -5.98 102.57
N SER A 318 80.90 -7.27 102.86
CA SER A 318 81.79 -8.06 103.70
C SER A 318 81.89 -9.51 103.21
N GLN A 319 82.95 -10.22 103.59
CA GLN A 319 83.06 -11.65 103.28
C GLN A 319 81.90 -12.44 103.89
N ALA A 320 81.47 -12.10 105.10
CA ALA A 320 80.32 -12.72 105.74
C ALA A 320 79.02 -12.51 104.93
N SER A 321 78.82 -11.32 104.36
CA SER A 321 77.67 -11.07 103.48
C SER A 321 77.75 -11.85 102.16
N LEU A 322 78.94 -12.02 101.58
CA LEU A 322 79.13 -12.85 100.38
C LEU A 322 78.83 -14.33 100.66
N GLU A 323 79.33 -14.84 101.78
CA GLU A 323 79.06 -16.21 102.22
C GLU A 323 77.56 -16.39 102.50
N ALA A 324 76.90 -15.43 103.17
CA ALA A 324 75.47 -15.48 103.41
C ALA A 324 74.63 -15.48 102.11
N LEU A 325 75.05 -14.75 101.08
CA LEU A 325 74.38 -14.77 99.77
C LEU A 325 74.52 -16.14 99.07
N ILE A 326 75.69 -16.78 99.20
CA ILE A 326 75.94 -18.11 98.65
C ILE A 326 75.18 -19.18 99.46
N GLU A 327 75.17 -19.08 100.78
CA GLU A 327 74.39 -19.97 101.67
C GLU A 327 72.88 -19.87 101.40
N ARG A 328 72.38 -18.66 101.15
CA ARG A 328 70.97 -18.43 100.76
C ARG A 328 70.67 -18.83 99.33
N GLN A 329 71.67 -19.30 98.58
CA GLN A 329 71.54 -19.69 97.16
C GLN A 329 71.09 -18.52 96.27
N GLU A 330 71.34 -17.31 96.74
CA GLU A 330 71.08 -16.06 96.03
C GLU A 330 72.29 -15.68 95.16
N LEU A 331 73.43 -16.35 95.27
CA LEU A 331 74.58 -16.12 94.42
C LEU A 331 75.32 -17.43 94.16
N PHE A 332 75.55 -17.76 92.90
CA PHE A 332 76.45 -18.84 92.49
C PHE A 332 77.65 -18.27 91.77
N LEU A 333 78.85 -18.60 92.25
CA LEU A 333 80.08 -18.25 91.55
C LEU A 333 80.49 -19.42 90.65
N CYS A 334 80.69 -19.17 89.36
CA CYS A 334 81.19 -20.24 88.49
C CYS A 334 82.61 -20.67 88.91
N PRO A 335 83.04 -21.92 88.61
CA PRO A 335 84.37 -22.40 88.96
C PRO A 335 85.50 -21.48 88.51
N THR A 336 85.34 -20.87 87.32
CA THR A 336 86.29 -19.91 86.77
C THR A 336 86.39 -18.63 87.61
N CYS A 337 85.25 -18.11 88.11
CA CYS A 337 85.24 -16.94 89.00
C CYS A 337 85.80 -17.26 90.39
N LEU A 338 85.57 -18.47 90.89
CA LEU A 338 86.14 -18.96 92.15
C LEU A 338 87.66 -19.09 92.06
N VAL A 339 88.19 -19.64 90.96
CA VAL A 339 89.63 -19.82 90.72
C VAL A 339 90.34 -18.49 90.48
N ASN A 340 89.78 -17.62 89.65
CA ASN A 340 90.42 -16.34 89.30
C ASN A 340 90.31 -15.29 90.41
N GLY A 341 89.59 -15.58 91.48
CA GLY A 341 89.34 -14.62 92.54
C GLY A 341 88.61 -13.37 92.04
N SER A 342 87.82 -13.46 90.96
CA SER A 342 87.21 -12.28 90.30
C SER A 342 86.06 -11.65 91.09
N PHE A 343 85.66 -12.28 92.20
CA PHE A 343 84.87 -11.67 93.29
C PHE A 343 85.72 -10.74 94.20
N ARG A 344 87.02 -10.64 93.93
CA ARG A 344 88.00 -9.79 94.60
C ARG A 344 88.50 -8.75 93.62
N THR A 345 87.82 -7.62 93.53
CA THR A 345 88.36 -6.47 92.79
C THR A 345 88.68 -5.31 93.73
N LEU A 346 90.01 -5.16 93.85
CA LEU A 346 90.88 -4.11 94.37
C LEU A 346 90.55 -3.48 95.70
#